data_AF-B0E674-F1
#
_entry.id   AF-B0E674-F1
#
_cell.length_a   1.000
_cell.length_b   1.000
_cell.length_c   1.000
_cell.angle_alpha   90.00
_cell.angle_beta   90.00
_cell.angle_gamma   90.00
#
_symmetry.space_group_name_H-M   'P 1'
#
loop_
_entity.id
_entity.type
_entity.pdbx_description
1 polymer ?
#
loop_
_entity_poly.entity_id
_entity_poly.type
_entity_poly.pdbx_seq_one_letter_code
_entity_poly.pdbx_strand_id
1 'polypeptide(L)'
;MGEEAPAVDYTTAVEKHVEIADQVIKGGINIEEGLKEMLDVIPLGCKDTPILEKNAEAILSVLASVKEVKESYVSTLSIEQQSWLMMYVYKGLGASENKEATFVPPAQIMFKWFNTIYKVGGDGCVMRAVSRRKAL
;
A
#
# COMPACT_ATOMS: atom_id res chain seq x y z
N MET A 1 -1.16 -34.01 7.21
CA MET A 1 -1.35 -33.32 5.93
C MET A 1 -2.31 -32.18 6.18
N GLY A 2 -1.81 -30.95 6.29
CA GLY A 2 -2.70 -29.79 6.36
C GLY A 2 -3.19 -29.49 4.96
N GLU A 3 -4.50 -29.40 4.76
CA GLU A 3 -5.09 -28.89 3.53
C GLU A 3 -4.53 -27.48 3.29
N GLU A 4 -3.74 -27.30 2.22
CA GLU A 4 -3.41 -25.95 1.76
C GLU A 4 -4.74 -25.31 1.34
N ALA A 5 -5.15 -24.27 2.08
CA ALA A 5 -6.29 -23.46 1.71
C ALA A 5 -6.14 -23.04 0.23
N PRO A 6 -7.24 -23.03 -0.55
CA PRO A 6 -7.17 -22.66 -1.96
C PRO A 6 -6.46 -21.32 -2.11
N ALA A 7 -5.52 -21.25 -3.05
CA ALA A 7 -4.82 -20.01 -3.36
C ALA A 7 -5.86 -18.95 -3.72
N VAL A 8 -5.95 -17.90 -2.91
CA VAL A 8 -6.84 -16.76 -3.19
C VAL A 8 -6.31 -16.08 -4.45
N ASP A 9 -7.12 -16.05 -5.49
CA ASP A 9 -6.83 -15.29 -6.71
C ASP A 9 -7.08 -13.81 -6.44
N TYR A 10 -6.01 -13.02 -6.48
CA TYR A 10 -6.05 -11.57 -6.27
C TYR A 10 -6.16 -10.77 -7.57
N THR A 11 -6.22 -11.42 -8.74
CA THR A 11 -6.18 -10.75 -10.05
C THR A 11 -7.25 -9.68 -10.17
N THR A 12 -8.51 -10.03 -9.90
CA THR A 12 -9.62 -9.07 -9.96
C THR A 12 -9.49 -7.94 -8.95
N ALA A 13 -9.01 -8.23 -7.73
CA ALA A 13 -8.80 -7.20 -6.71
C ALA A 13 -7.71 -6.21 -7.15
N VAL A 14 -6.58 -6.71 -7.66
CA VAL A 14 -5.47 -5.88 -8.12
C VAL A 14 -5.84 -5.10 -9.39
N GLU A 15 -6.64 -5.64 -10.29
CA GLU A 15 -7.20 -4.89 -11.43
C GLU A 15 -8.07 -3.72 -10.96
N LYS A 16 -8.97 -3.96 -10.00
CA LYS A 16 -9.74 -2.89 -9.37
C LYS A 16 -8.85 -1.83 -8.73
N HIS A 17 -7.76 -2.24 -8.09
CA HIS A 17 -6.82 -1.28 -7.48
C HIS A 17 -6.13 -0.41 -8.52
N VAL A 18 -5.76 -0.95 -9.68
CA VAL A 18 -5.20 -0.15 -10.78
C VAL A 18 -6.21 0.88 -11.28
N GLU A 19 -7.48 0.50 -11.41
CA GLU A 19 -8.56 1.42 -11.79
C GLU A 19 -8.76 2.53 -10.75
N ILE A 20 -8.81 2.17 -9.46
CA ILE A 20 -8.92 3.13 -8.35
C ILE A 20 -7.73 4.08 -8.37
N ALA A 21 -6.50 3.59 -8.55
CA ALA A 21 -5.31 4.41 -8.61
C ALA A 21 -5.38 5.45 -9.74
N ASP A 22 -5.79 5.02 -10.93
CA ASP A 22 -5.99 5.92 -12.08
C ASP A 22 -7.05 6.99 -11.79
N GLN A 23 -8.18 6.60 -11.17
CA GLN A 23 -9.24 7.55 -10.78
C GLN A 23 -8.78 8.54 -9.71
N VAL A 24 -8.02 8.12 -8.69
CA VAL A 24 -7.46 9.03 -7.67
C VAL A 24 -6.52 10.03 -8.33
N ILE A 25 -5.60 9.56 -9.17
CA ILE A 25 -4.58 10.41 -9.81
C ILE A 25 -5.22 11.43 -10.75
N LYS A 26 -6.29 11.05 -11.46
CA LYS A 26 -7.06 11.94 -12.35
C LYS A 26 -8.06 12.82 -11.60
N GLY A 27 -8.25 12.61 -10.29
CA GLY A 27 -9.20 13.36 -9.47
C GLY A 27 -10.66 12.96 -9.63
N GLY A 28 -10.92 11.75 -10.16
CA GLY A 28 -12.26 11.17 -10.27
C GLY A 28 -12.82 10.67 -8.93
N ILE A 29 -11.95 10.27 -8.00
CA ILE A 29 -12.29 9.94 -6.62
C ILE A 29 -11.29 10.60 -5.67
N ASN A 30 -11.71 10.85 -4.43
CA ASN A 30 -10.81 11.41 -3.42
C ASN A 30 -9.84 10.33 -2.91
N ILE A 31 -8.71 10.77 -2.36
CA ILE A 31 -7.64 9.88 -1.92
C ILE A 31 -8.03 9.06 -0.70
N GLU A 32 -8.82 9.63 0.23
CA GLU A 32 -9.28 8.92 1.42
C GLU A 32 -10.08 7.65 1.06
N GLU A 33 -11.01 7.79 0.12
CA GLU A 33 -11.84 6.72 -0.41
C GLU A 33 -11.01 5.70 -1.19
N GLY A 34 -10.16 6.18 -2.11
CA GLY A 34 -9.31 5.30 -2.91
C GLY A 34 -8.36 4.46 -2.05
N LEU A 35 -7.67 5.07 -1.09
CA LEU A 35 -6.80 4.32 -0.17
C LEU A 35 -7.57 3.33 0.71
N LYS A 36 -8.75 3.73 1.20
CA LYS A 36 -9.58 2.85 2.01
C LYS A 36 -10.00 1.60 1.22
N GLU A 37 -10.41 1.75 -0.03
CA GLU A 37 -10.77 0.62 -0.88
C GLU A 37 -9.57 -0.26 -1.23
N MET A 38 -8.44 0.33 -1.62
CA MET A 38 -7.25 -0.44 -2.00
C MET A 38 -6.61 -1.20 -0.82
N LEU A 39 -6.78 -0.69 0.40
CA LEU A 39 -6.22 -1.33 1.60
C LEU A 39 -7.19 -2.31 2.27
N ASP A 40 -8.42 -2.45 1.76
CA ASP A 40 -9.40 -3.42 2.26
C ASP A 40 -9.05 -4.85 1.84
N VAL A 41 -8.49 -5.02 0.63
CA VAL A 41 -8.12 -6.32 0.07
C VAL A 41 -6.67 -6.32 -0.40
N ILE A 42 -5.74 -6.77 0.45
CA ILE A 42 -4.32 -6.79 0.11
C ILE A 42 -3.88 -8.20 -0.24
N PRO A 43 -3.07 -8.40 -1.32
CA PRO A 43 -2.56 -9.72 -1.73
C PRO A 43 -1.48 -10.27 -0.79
N LEU A 44 -1.71 -10.23 0.52
CA LEU A 44 -0.73 -10.52 1.56
C LEU A 44 -0.32 -12.00 1.53
N GLY A 45 0.96 -12.25 1.23
CA GLY A 45 1.50 -13.61 1.08
C GLY A 45 1.05 -14.31 -0.19
N CYS A 46 0.59 -13.57 -1.20
CA CYS A 46 0.45 -14.08 -2.57
C CYS A 46 1.81 -14.62 -3.04
N LYS A 47 1.81 -15.77 -3.74
CA LYS A 47 3.03 -16.37 -4.31
C LYS A 47 3.34 -15.82 -5.71
N ASP A 48 2.40 -15.09 -6.31
CA ASP A 48 2.54 -14.48 -7.62
C ASP A 48 3.19 -13.09 -7.49
N THR A 49 4.50 -13.04 -7.72
CA THR A 49 5.29 -11.80 -7.67
C THR A 49 4.75 -10.71 -8.61
N PRO A 50 4.43 -11.00 -9.90
CA PRO A 50 3.76 -10.01 -10.77
C PRO A 50 2.50 -9.37 -10.17
N ILE A 51 1.63 -10.16 -9.52
CA ILE A 51 0.42 -9.64 -8.86
C ILE A 51 0.78 -8.71 -7.69
N LEU A 52 1.77 -9.09 -6.88
CA LEU A 52 2.27 -8.28 -5.75
C LEU A 52 2.84 -6.94 -6.23
N GLU A 53 3.69 -6.96 -7.26
CA GLU A 53 4.33 -5.76 -7.80
C GLU A 53 3.31 -4.86 -8.50
N LYS A 54 2.37 -5.41 -9.27
CA LYS A 54 1.28 -4.64 -9.89
C LYS A 54 0.43 -3.93 -8.82
N ASN A 55 0.15 -4.61 -7.70
CA ASN A 55 -0.56 -3.99 -6.60
C ASN A 55 0.26 -2.89 -5.90
N ALA A 56 1.55 -3.15 -5.69
CA ALA A 56 2.46 -2.18 -5.10
C ALA A 56 2.58 -0.93 -5.97
N GLU A 57 2.74 -1.07 -7.29
CA GLU A 57 2.76 0.02 -8.24
C GLU A 57 1.48 0.86 -8.20
N ALA A 58 0.31 0.22 -8.17
CA ALA A 58 -0.97 0.93 -8.04
C ALA A 58 -1.01 1.80 -6.77
N ILE A 59 -0.68 1.24 -5.61
CA ILE A 59 -0.71 1.99 -4.34
C ILE A 59 0.38 3.06 -4.32
N LEU A 60 1.62 2.73 -4.68
CA LEU A 60 2.75 3.65 -4.64
C LEU A 60 2.58 4.82 -5.63
N SER A 61 1.95 4.61 -6.78
CA SER A 61 1.63 5.69 -7.73
C SER A 61 0.63 6.68 -7.15
N VAL A 62 -0.38 6.22 -6.41
CA VAL A 62 -1.30 7.09 -5.65
C VAL A 62 -0.52 7.89 -4.61
N LEU A 63 0.31 7.23 -3.79
CA LEU A 63 1.10 7.91 -2.76
C LEU A 63 2.06 8.94 -3.35
N ALA A 64 2.67 8.64 -4.50
CA ALA A 64 3.60 9.54 -5.19
C ALA A 64 2.92 10.73 -5.88
N SER A 65 1.64 10.61 -6.25
CA SER A 65 0.88 11.70 -6.87
C SER A 65 0.51 12.82 -5.89
N VAL A 66 0.59 12.55 -4.58
CA VAL A 66 0.28 13.52 -3.53
C VAL A 66 1.38 14.57 -3.38
N LYS A 67 1.00 15.85 -3.43
CA LYS A 67 1.91 16.98 -3.19
C LYS A 67 2.15 17.22 -1.69
N GLU A 68 1.07 17.13 -0.91
CA GLU A 68 1.05 17.36 0.53
C GLU A 68 0.23 16.27 1.22
N VAL A 69 0.88 15.53 2.12
CA VAL A 69 0.25 14.43 2.86
C VAL A 69 -0.48 15.02 4.06
N LYS A 70 -1.80 14.82 4.13
CA LYS A 70 -2.65 15.32 5.21
C LYS A 70 -2.96 14.20 6.19
N GLU A 71 -3.11 14.54 7.47
CA GLU A 71 -3.52 13.58 8.50
C GLU A 71 -4.89 12.96 8.22
N SER A 72 -5.79 13.68 7.53
CA SER A 72 -7.11 13.16 7.11
C SER A 72 -7.02 11.95 6.20
N TYR A 73 -5.91 11.79 5.44
CA TYR A 73 -5.70 10.65 4.56
C TYR A 73 -5.44 9.35 5.34
N VAL A 74 -5.00 9.47 6.59
CA VAL A 74 -4.64 8.34 7.45
C VAL A 74 -5.69 8.11 8.54
N SER A 75 -6.29 9.17 9.09
CA SER A 75 -7.22 9.06 10.23
C SER A 75 -8.54 8.37 9.89
N THR A 76 -8.89 8.29 8.60
CA THR A 76 -10.07 7.56 8.10
C THR A 76 -9.81 6.05 7.94
N LEU A 77 -8.55 5.63 7.96
CA LEU A 77 -8.14 4.24 7.82
C LEU A 77 -8.21 3.52 9.17
N SER A 78 -8.61 2.25 9.14
CA SER A 78 -8.52 1.37 10.30
C SER A 78 -7.06 1.14 10.73
N ILE A 79 -6.86 0.70 11.98
CA ILE A 79 -5.54 0.38 12.54
C ILE A 79 -4.76 -0.59 11.65
N GLU A 80 -5.47 -1.56 11.05
CA GLU A 80 -4.88 -2.56 10.16
C GLU A 80 -4.47 -1.92 8.83
N GLN A 81 -5.34 -1.13 8.21
CA GLN A 81 -5.05 -0.38 6.98
C GLN A 81 -3.90 0.62 7.14
N GLN A 82 -3.79 1.30 8.29
CA GLN A 82 -2.63 2.16 8.58
C GLN A 82 -1.32 1.37 8.62
N SER A 83 -1.37 0.14 9.16
CA SER A 83 -0.20 -0.75 9.21
C SER A 83 0.16 -1.24 7.80
N TRP A 84 -0.82 -1.53 6.96
CA TRP A 84 -0.62 -1.86 5.55
C TRP A 84 -0.03 -0.72 4.75
N LEU A 85 -0.56 0.48 4.92
CA LEU A 85 -0.04 1.67 4.29
C LEU A 85 1.42 1.90 4.69
N MET A 86 1.76 1.71 5.97
CA MET A 86 3.15 1.79 6.45
C MET A 86 4.07 0.75 5.77
N MET A 87 3.59 -0.48 5.56
CA MET A 87 4.37 -1.48 4.82
C MET A 87 4.61 -1.07 3.36
N TYR A 88 3.61 -0.51 2.68
CA TYR A 88 3.79 0.02 1.33
C TYR A 88 4.78 1.20 1.30
N VAL A 89 4.76 2.07 2.31
CA VAL A 89 5.76 3.14 2.44
C VAL A 89 7.18 2.57 2.59
N TYR A 90 7.38 1.53 3.42
CA TYR A 90 8.67 0.85 3.50
C TYR A 90 9.07 0.19 2.18
N LYS A 91 8.14 -0.45 1.48
CA LYS A 91 8.37 -1.03 0.14
C LYS A 91 8.81 0.05 -0.85
N GLY A 92 8.14 1.21 -0.85
CA GLY A 92 8.49 2.36 -1.69
C GLY A 92 9.86 2.96 -1.35
N LEU A 93 10.23 3.04 -0.07
CA LEU A 93 11.55 3.51 0.37
C LEU A 93 12.68 2.55 -0.04
N GLY A 94 12.43 1.24 -0.06
CA GLY A 94 13.37 0.22 -0.51
C GLY A 94 13.35 -0.07 -2.01
N ALA A 95 12.44 0.54 -2.78
CA ALA A 95 12.19 0.17 -4.17
C ALA A 95 13.42 0.36 -5.09
N SER A 96 14.25 1.39 -4.85
CA SER A 96 15.46 1.63 -5.64
C SER A 96 16.53 0.54 -5.49
N GLU A 97 16.48 -0.24 -4.41
CA GLU A 97 17.41 -1.33 -4.13
C GLU A 97 16.81 -2.70 -4.51
N ASN A 98 15.51 -2.77 -4.79
CA ASN A 98 14.81 -3.98 -5.19
C ASN A 98 14.78 -4.15 -6.71
N LYS A 99 15.42 -5.20 -7.23
CA LYS A 99 15.45 -5.51 -8.67
C LYS A 99 14.10 -5.92 -9.25
N GLU A 100 13.16 -6.34 -8.41
CA GLU A 100 11.82 -6.79 -8.81
C GLU A 100 10.82 -5.62 -8.81
N ALA A 101 11.17 -4.46 -8.24
CA ALA A 101 10.28 -3.32 -8.17
C ALA A 101 9.95 -2.77 -9.56
N THR A 102 8.66 -2.72 -9.90
CA THR A 102 8.19 -2.14 -11.18
C THR A 102 8.04 -0.62 -11.12
N PHE A 103 7.95 -0.05 -9.91
CA PHE A 103 7.78 1.38 -9.68
C PHE A 103 8.63 1.88 -8.52
N VAL A 104 9.37 2.97 -8.75
CA VAL A 104 10.23 3.61 -7.74
C VAL A 104 9.68 5.01 -7.44
N PRO A 105 8.96 5.22 -6.33
CA PRO A 105 8.47 6.53 -5.95
C PRO A 105 9.61 7.44 -5.46
N PRO A 106 9.47 8.78 -5.53
CA PRO A 106 10.45 9.68 -4.93
C PRO A 106 10.52 9.49 -3.40
N ALA A 107 11.72 9.25 -2.86
CA ALA A 107 11.88 8.99 -1.42
C ALA A 107 11.35 10.13 -0.53
N GLN A 108 11.45 11.38 -0.98
CA GLN A 108 10.98 12.54 -0.22
C GLN A 108 9.48 12.48 0.11
N ILE A 109 8.64 12.08 -0.85
CA ILE A 109 7.18 11.96 -0.61
C ILE A 109 6.88 10.75 0.27
N MET A 110 7.63 9.66 0.13
CA MET A 110 7.50 8.48 1.01
C MET A 110 7.84 8.83 2.48
N PHE A 111 8.86 9.64 2.74
CA PHE A 111 9.15 10.11 4.10
C PHE A 111 8.05 11.03 4.67
N LYS A 112 7.39 11.84 3.83
CA LYS A 112 6.21 12.62 4.27
C LYS A 112 5.05 11.70 4.67
N TRP A 113 4.81 10.64 3.90
CA TRP A 113 3.83 9.61 4.24
C TRP A 113 4.19 8.90 5.55
N PHE A 114 5.44 8.44 5.68
CA PHE A 114 5.95 7.83 6.90
C PHE A 114 5.66 8.68 8.13
N ASN A 115 6.08 9.95 8.12
CA ASN A 115 5.89 10.87 9.25
C ASN A 115 4.41 11.07 9.60
N THR A 116 3.55 11.17 8.59
CA THR A 116 2.11 11.39 8.80
C THR A 116 1.45 10.15 9.39
N ILE A 117 1.76 8.96 8.86
CA ILE A 117 1.21 7.70 9.38
C ILE A 117 1.71 7.47 10.80
N TYR A 118 2.99 7.72 11.06
CA TYR A 118 3.58 7.64 12.40
C TYR A 118 2.88 8.58 13.38
N LYS A 119 2.62 9.83 12.98
CA LYS A 119 1.93 10.82 13.82
C LYS A 119 0.51 10.38 14.19
N VAL A 120 -0.23 9.77 13.26
CA VAL A 120 -1.62 9.35 13.46
C VAL A 120 -1.74 8.00 14.16
N GLY A 121 -0.96 7.00 13.71
CA GLY A 121 -1.04 5.61 14.18
C GLY A 121 -0.10 5.26 15.33
N GLY A 122 0.84 6.14 15.67
CA GLY A 122 1.86 5.94 16.69
C GLY A 122 2.82 4.78 16.40
N ASP A 123 3.63 4.41 17.39
CA ASP A 123 4.62 3.32 17.28
C ASP A 123 4.00 1.98 16.89
N GLY A 124 2.73 1.75 17.26
CA GLY A 124 2.03 0.51 16.98
C GLY A 124 1.91 0.19 15.49
N CYS A 125 1.74 1.20 14.62
CA CYS A 125 1.64 0.96 13.17
C CYS A 125 2.98 0.52 12.57
N VAL A 126 4.09 1.09 13.04
CA VAL A 126 5.45 0.70 12.67
C VAL A 126 5.74 -0.71 13.12
N MET A 127 5.50 -1.00 14.41
CA MET A 127 5.77 -2.33 14.98
C MET A 127 4.99 -3.43 14.28
N ARG A 128 3.70 -3.20 13.96
CA ARG A 128 2.89 -4.15 13.19
C ARG A 128 3.36 -4.30 11.75
N ALA A 129 3.80 -3.22 11.10
CA ALA A 129 4.33 -3.29 9.73
C ALA A 129 5.59 -4.16 9.65
N VAL A 130 6.57 -3.94 10.56
CA VAL A 130 7.86 -4.65 10.52
C VAL A 130 7.79 -6.09 11.07
N SER A 131 6.82 -6.39 11.94
CA SER A 131 6.70 -7.72 12.55
C SER A 131 6.00 -8.75 11.66
N ARG A 132 5.45 -8.33 10.50
CA ARG A 132 4.72 -9.25 9.62
C ARG A 132 5.65 -10.13 8.81
N ARG A 133 5.29 -11.41 8.76
CA ARG A 133 6.05 -12.45 8.05
C ARG A 133 5.60 -12.66 6.60
N LYS A 134 4.39 -12.22 6.25
CA LYS A 134 3.86 -12.35 4.90
C LYS A 134 4.30 -11.13 4.07
N ALA A 135 4.83 -11.40 2.88
CA ALA A 135 5.29 -10.37 1.96
C ALA A 135 4.13 -9.61 1.29
N LEU A 136 4.46 -8.39 0.86
CA LEU A 136 3.71 -7.55 -0.07
C LEU A 136 4.42 -7.48 -1.41
#